data_AF-A0A2E7MKX2-F1
#
_entry.id   AF-A0A2E7MKX2-F1
#
_cell.length_a   1.000
_cell.length_b   1.000
_cell.length_c   1.000
_cell.angle_alpha   90.00
_cell.angle_beta   90.00
_cell.angle_gamma   90.00
#
_symmetry.space_group_name_H-M   'P 1'
#
loop_
_entity.id
_entity.type
_entity.pdbx_description
1 polymer ?
#
loop_
_entity_poly.entity_id
_entity_poly.type
_entity_poly.pdbx_seq_one_letter_code
_entity_poly.pdbx_strand_id
1 'polypeptide(L)' 'MEAIGQVFVQRFGLSPDQARATIDRFALYSHIPDPLRTAHLIAGALIHGQNHGRP' A
#
# COMPACT_ATOMS: atom_id res chain seq x y z
N MET A 1 -6.64 -6.90 -13.01
CA MET A 1 -5.90 -6.99 -11.73
C MET A 1 -5.44 -8.42 -11.54
N GLU A 2 -4.27 -8.61 -10.93
CA GLU A 2 -3.70 -9.93 -10.63
C GLU A 2 -3.26 -9.99 -9.16
N ALA A 3 -3.25 -11.18 -8.57
CA ALA A 3 -2.80 -11.37 -7.19
C ALA A 3 -1.27 -11.44 -7.13
N ILE A 4 -0.65 -10.56 -6.35
CA ILE A 4 0.79 -10.60 -6.04
C ILE A 4 0.95 -10.40 -4.53
N GLY A 5 1.50 -11.41 -3.85
CA GLY A 5 1.54 -11.41 -2.38
C GLY A 5 0.11 -11.50 -1.81
N GLN A 6 -0.20 -10.60 -0.89
CA GLN A 6 -1.50 -10.56 -0.18
C GLN A 6 -2.46 -9.49 -0.75
N VAL A 7 -2.14 -8.90 -1.90
CA VAL A 7 -2.91 -7.82 -2.52
C VAL A 7 -3.12 -8.08 -4.01
N PHE A 8 -4.16 -7.47 -4.56
CA PHE A 8 -4.37 -7.41 -6.00
C PHE A 8 -3.76 -6.12 -6.55
N VAL A 9 -2.97 -6.24 -7.62
CA VAL A 9 -2.30 -5.11 -8.23
C VAL A 9 -2.57 -5.02 -9.73
N GLN A 10 -2.40 -3.80 -10.25
CA GLN A 10 -2.08 -3.56 -11.65
C GLN A 10 -0.65 -3.03 -11.70
N ARG A 11 0.09 -3.43 -12.73
CA ARG A 11 1.48 -3.03 -12.92
C ARG A 11 1.60 -2.27 -14.23
N PHE A 12 2.52 -1.30 -14.27
CA PHE A 12 2.96 -0.66 -15.48
C PHE A 12 4.48 -0.52 -15.41
N GLY A 13 5.21 -1.06 -16.40
CA GLY A 13 6.67 -1.00 -16.44
C GLY A 13 7.43 -1.85 -15.40
N LEU A 14 6.74 -2.73 -14.66
CA LEU A 14 7.36 -3.66 -13.70
C LEU A 14 7.01 -5.09 -14.05
N SER A 15 7.96 -6.02 -13.92
CA SER A 15 7.68 -7.46 -13.96
C SER A 15 6.90 -7.92 -12.71
N PRO A 16 6.29 -9.12 -12.71
CA PRO A 16 5.64 -9.68 -11.51
C PRO A 16 6.60 -9.76 -10.31
N ASP A 17 7.84 -10.19 -10.53
CA ASP A 17 8.85 -10.33 -9.47
C ASP A 17 9.30 -8.98 -8.90
N GLN A 18 9.46 -7.96 -9.76
CA GLN A 18 9.77 -6.61 -9.32
C GLN A 18 8.63 -6.01 -8.48
N ALA A 19 7.39 -6.25 -8.88
CA ALA A 19 6.23 -5.82 -8.11
C ALA A 19 6.15 -6.56 -6.76
N ARG A 20 6.42 -7.88 -6.74
CA ARG A 20 6.50 -8.67 -5.51
C ARG A 20 7.57 -8.14 -4.57
N ALA A 21 8.79 -7.94 -5.05
CA ALA A 21 9.88 -7.38 -4.26
C ALA A 21 9.55 -5.98 -3.72
N THR A 22 8.86 -5.15 -4.50
CA THR A 22 8.40 -3.84 -4.05
C THR A 22 7.35 -3.95 -2.93
N ILE A 23 6.37 -4.83 -3.08
CA ILE A 23 5.37 -5.09 -2.03
C ILE A 23 6.06 -5.60 -0.77
N ASP A 24 6.87 -6.65 -0.87
CA ASP A 24 7.56 -7.25 0.28
C ASP A 24 8.49 -6.27 0.99
N ARG A 25 9.09 -5.32 0.24
CA ARG A 25 9.95 -4.26 0.79
C ARG A 25 9.19 -3.26 1.65
N PHE A 26 7.95 -2.93 1.27
CA PHE A 26 7.21 -1.82 1.88
C PHE A 26 6.02 -2.27 2.73
N ALA A 27 5.56 -3.51 2.62
CA ALA A 27 4.46 -4.07 3.39
C ALA A 27 4.99 -4.77 4.66
N LEU A 28 5.66 -4.01 5.54
CA LEU A 28 6.38 -4.58 6.69
C LEU A 28 5.44 -4.95 7.84
N TYR A 29 4.42 -4.12 8.10
CA TYR A 29 3.53 -4.29 9.26
C TYR A 29 2.10 -4.71 8.89
N SER A 30 1.79 -4.76 7.59
CA SER A 30 0.48 -5.19 7.09
C SER A 30 0.60 -5.64 5.64
N HIS A 31 -0.50 -6.09 5.02
CA HIS A 31 -0.52 -6.44 3.60
C HIS A 31 -0.49 -5.23 2.66
N ILE A 32 -0.82 -4.04 3.15
CA ILE A 32 -0.75 -2.79 2.37
C ILE A 32 0.62 -2.15 2.60
N PRO A 33 1.34 -1.74 1.54
CA PRO A 33 2.58 -0.98 1.66
C PRO A 33 2.45 0.20 2.62
N ASP A 34 3.37 0.30 3.58
CA ASP A 34 3.42 1.35 4.61
C ASP A 34 3.41 2.78 4.03
N PRO A 35 4.03 3.07 2.86
CA PRO A 35 3.88 4.36 2.22
C PRO A 35 2.43 4.70 1.84
N LEU A 36 1.63 3.71 1.40
CA LEU A 36 0.21 3.92 1.09
C LEU A 36 -0.62 4.11 2.37
N ARG A 37 -0.34 3.34 3.43
CA ARG A 37 -0.97 3.55 4.74
C ARG A 37 -0.67 4.94 5.29
N THR A 38 0.58 5.37 5.19
CA THR A 38 1.02 6.70 5.63
C THR A 38 0.30 7.79 4.83
N ALA A 39 0.23 7.66 3.51
CA ALA A 39 -0.52 8.59 2.66
C ALA A 39 -2.00 8.65 3.07
N HIS A 40 -2.63 7.51 3.37
CA HIS A 40 -4.01 7.45 3.86
C HIS A 40 -4.19 8.18 5.20
N LEU A 41 -3.29 7.99 6.17
CA LEU A 41 -3.33 8.68 7.46
C LEU A 41 -3.20 10.20 7.29
N ILE A 42 -2.24 10.65 6.49
CA ILE A 42 -2.03 12.07 6.17
C ILE A 42 -3.26 12.65 5.49
N ALA A 43 -3.78 12.00 4.45
CA ALA A 43 -4.96 12.46 3.75
C ALA A 43 -6.16 12.60 4.70
N GLY A 44 -6.41 11.61 5.55
CA GLY A 44 -7.48 11.69 6.54
C GLY A 44 -7.27 12.80 7.57
N ALA A 45 -6.03 13.04 8.02
CA ALA A 45 -5.72 14.16 8.91
C ALA A 45 -5.96 15.51 8.23
N LEU A 46 -5.57 15.67 6.96
CA LEU A 46 -5.77 16.91 6.20
C LEU A 46 -7.24 17.20 5.92
N ILE A 47 -8.04 16.18 5.62
CA ILE A 47 -9.46 16.34 5.24
C ILE A 47 -10.37 16.41 6.47
N HIS A 48 -10.09 15.63 7.52
CA HIS A 48 -10.98 15.46 8.67
C HIS A 48 -10.42 16.04 9.97
N GLY A 49 -9.21 16.63 9.95
CA GLY A 49 -8.52 17.17 11.13
C GLY A 49 -7.94 16.10 12.07
N GLN A 50 -8.36 14.84 11.92
CA GLN A 50 -7.89 13.70 12.69
C GLN A 50 -8.15 12.40 11.89
N ASN A 51 -7.29 11.41 12.06
CA ASN A 51 -7.48 10.07 11.50
C ASN A 51 -7.45 9.03 12.64
N HIS A 52 -8.43 8.12 12.67
CA HIS A 52 -8.57 7.10 13.73
C HIS A 52 -7.92 5.75 13.36
N GLY A 53 -7.13 5.70 12.28
CA GLY A 53 -6.51 4.48 11.77
C GLY A 53 -7.50 3.42 11.31
N ARG A 54 -8.72 3.81 10.93
CA ARG A 54 -9.74 2.88 10.42
C ARG A 54 -9.35 2.45 9.00
N PRO A 55 -9.34 1.13 8.69
CA PRO A 55 -9.01 0.63 7.36
C PRO A 55 -10.06 1.03 6.31
#